data_AF-A0A561DET2-F1
#
_entry.id   AF-A0A561DET2-F1
#
_cell.length_a   1.000
_cell.length_b   1.000
_cell.length_c   1.000
_cell.angle_alpha   90.00
_cell.angle_beta   90.00
_cell.angle_gamma   90.00
#
_symmetry.space_group_name_H-M   'P 1'
#
loop_
_entity.id
_entity.type
_entity.pdbx_description
1 polymer ?
#
loop_
_entity_poly.entity_id
_entity_poly.type
_entity_poly.pdbx_seq_one_letter_code
_entity_poly.pdbx_strand_id
1 'polypeptide(L)'
;MQILIGRPDINRYMNALIDIVESMGGRVRLSTENRVSFKPDLTVTVPPVADQENLYALAHETGHLIDYIEGNLDYDMWISNRPYRINAEMKAWVNAYHLLKEMDAPLEEWEQHVQRKLFTYFQYEEVS
;
A
#
# COMPACT_ATOMS: atom_id res chain seq x y z
N MET A 1 -0.98 -16.72 -10.21
CA MET A 1 0.26 -16.73 -9.40
C MET A 1 1.44 -16.24 -10.23
N GLN A 2 1.87 -15.02 -9.98
CA GLN A 2 3.08 -14.41 -10.52
C GLN A 2 4.32 -14.90 -9.74
N ILE A 3 5.44 -15.05 -10.44
CA ILE A 3 6.73 -15.41 -9.84
C ILE A 3 7.50 -14.11 -9.59
N LEU A 4 7.48 -13.63 -8.34
CA LEU A 4 8.27 -12.49 -7.89
C LEU A 4 9.67 -12.96 -7.46
N ILE A 5 10.66 -12.08 -7.57
CA ILE A 5 12.03 -12.34 -7.14
C ILE A 5 12.11 -12.25 -5.62
N GLY A 6 12.75 -13.19 -4.91
CA GLY A 6 13.01 -13.05 -3.47
C GLY A 6 12.38 -14.15 -2.62
N ARG A 7 11.76 -13.78 -1.50
CA ARG A 7 11.27 -14.69 -0.45
C ARG A 7 10.02 -15.47 -0.90
N PRO A 8 10.07 -16.81 -1.02
CA PRO A 8 8.91 -17.60 -1.46
C PRO A 8 7.72 -17.52 -0.51
N ASP A 9 7.99 -17.41 0.80
CA ASP A 9 6.97 -17.27 1.84
C ASP A 9 6.22 -15.94 1.71
N ILE A 10 6.92 -14.84 1.40
CA ILE A 10 6.31 -13.53 1.15
C ILE A 10 5.59 -13.49 -0.20
N ASN A 11 6.13 -14.18 -1.22
CA ASN A 11 5.54 -14.22 -2.56
C ASN A 11 4.08 -14.70 -2.53
N ARG A 12 3.73 -15.64 -1.64
CA ARG A 12 2.34 -16.09 -1.47
C ARG A 12 1.41 -14.94 -1.08
N TYR A 13 1.79 -14.14 -0.09
CA TYR A 13 0.95 -13.04 0.42
C TYR A 13 0.87 -11.88 -0.58
N MET A 14 1.98 -11.56 -1.26
CA MET A 14 1.93 -10.56 -2.33
C MET A 14 1.04 -11.01 -3.49
N ASN A 15 1.05 -12.29 -3.86
CA ASN A 15 0.11 -12.81 -4.86
C ASN A 15 -1.34 -12.73 -4.39
N ALA A 16 -1.62 -13.01 -3.11
CA ALA A 16 -2.97 -12.87 -2.57
C ALA A 16 -3.46 -11.41 -2.64
N LEU A 17 -2.61 -10.43 -2.34
CA LEU A 17 -2.93 -9.00 -2.50
C LEU A 17 -3.15 -8.63 -3.98
N ILE A 18 -2.34 -9.17 -4.90
CA ILE A 18 -2.54 -8.98 -6.34
C ILE A 18 -3.92 -9.51 -6.76
N ASP A 19 -4.26 -10.73 -6.35
CA ASP A 19 -5.56 -11.33 -6.65
C ASP A 19 -6.71 -10.49 -6.08
N ILE A 20 -6.55 -9.91 -4.88
CA ILE A 20 -7.52 -8.98 -4.27
C ILE A 20 -7.68 -7.72 -5.13
N VAL A 21 -6.59 -7.06 -5.51
CA VAL A 21 -6.62 -5.85 -6.37
C VAL A 21 -7.33 -6.15 -7.70
N GLU A 22 -7.00 -7.26 -8.34
CA GLU A 22 -7.61 -7.66 -9.61
C GLU A 22 -9.09 -8.03 -9.45
N SER A 23 -9.48 -8.65 -8.33
CA SER A 23 -10.89 -8.98 -8.04
C SER A 23 -11.78 -7.74 -7.86
N MET A 24 -11.19 -6.63 -7.41
CA MET A 24 -11.86 -5.32 -7.29
C MET A 24 -11.93 -4.55 -8.62
N GLY A 25 -11.45 -5.13 -9.72
CA GLY A 25 -11.40 -4.46 -11.03
C GLY A 25 -10.18 -3.54 -11.21
N GLY A 26 -9.25 -3.53 -10.26
CA GLY A 26 -7.97 -2.85 -10.38
C GLY A 26 -6.95 -3.62 -11.23
N ARG A 27 -5.76 -3.06 -11.38
CA ARG A 27 -4.65 -3.70 -12.08
C ARG A 27 -3.36 -3.56 -11.28
N VAL A 28 -2.61 -4.65 -11.11
CA VAL A 28 -1.24 -4.56 -10.61
C VAL A 28 -0.24 -4.44 -11.75
N ARG A 29 0.59 -3.41 -11.72
CA ARG A 29 1.73 -3.22 -12.61
C ARG A 29 3.02 -3.52 -11.86
N LEU A 30 3.73 -4.57 -12.28
CA LEU A 30 5.10 -4.81 -11.82
C LEU A 30 6.07 -3.85 -12.51
N SER A 31 6.89 -3.13 -11.74
CA SER A 31 7.86 -2.18 -12.29
C SER A 31 9.09 -2.04 -11.40
N THR A 32 10.28 -2.12 -11.98
CA THR A 32 11.56 -1.86 -11.30
C THR A 32 11.91 -0.38 -11.21
N GLU A 33 11.25 0.47 -11.99
CA GLU A 33 11.58 1.89 -12.15
C GLU A 33 10.80 2.81 -11.20
N ASN A 34 9.70 2.34 -10.62
CA ASN A 34 8.78 3.16 -9.85
C ASN A 34 8.73 2.72 -8.39
N ARG A 35 8.50 3.68 -7.50
CA ARG A 35 8.05 3.41 -6.13
C ARG A 35 6.64 2.80 -6.16
N VAL A 36 6.31 2.05 -5.12
CA VAL A 36 4.96 1.52 -4.91
C VAL A 36 3.97 2.69 -4.91
N SER A 37 2.86 2.56 -5.65
CA SER A 37 1.88 3.65 -5.80
C SER A 37 0.52 3.18 -6.29
N PHE A 38 -0.54 3.81 -5.78
CA PHE A 38 -1.90 3.76 -6.30
C PHE A 38 -2.20 4.95 -7.23
N LYS A 39 -3.09 4.73 -8.22
CA LYS A 39 -3.57 5.73 -9.18
C LYS A 39 -5.10 5.64 -9.35
N PRO A 40 -5.78 6.73 -9.71
CA PRO A 40 -7.23 6.78 -9.81
C PRO A 40 -7.77 5.97 -11.01
N ASP A 41 -6.91 5.53 -11.92
CA ASP A 41 -7.22 4.52 -12.95
C ASP A 41 -7.24 3.08 -12.41
N LEU A 42 -7.25 2.93 -11.07
CA LEU A 42 -7.21 1.68 -10.32
C LEU A 42 -5.93 0.86 -10.50
N THR A 43 -4.84 1.50 -10.96
CA THR A 43 -3.54 0.86 -11.07
C THR A 43 -2.78 0.94 -9.75
N VAL A 44 -2.36 -0.22 -9.24
CA VAL A 44 -1.34 -0.32 -8.18
C VAL A 44 -0.03 -0.76 -8.80
N THR A 45 1.03 0.04 -8.64
CA THR A 45 2.38 -0.29 -9.09
C THR A 45 3.19 -0.83 -7.92
N VAL A 46 3.94 -1.92 -8.12
CA VAL A 46 4.82 -2.51 -7.09
C VAL A 46 6.08 -3.09 -7.74
N PRO A 47 7.25 -3.09 -7.07
CA PRO A 47 8.42 -3.83 -7.54
C PRO A 47 8.15 -5.33 -7.68
N PRO A 48 8.79 -6.00 -8.66
CA PRO A 48 8.69 -7.46 -8.83
C PRO A 48 9.53 -8.24 -7.79
N VAL A 49 9.58 -7.75 -6.54
CA VAL A 49 10.44 -8.28 -5.48
C VAL A 49 9.58 -8.64 -4.25
N ALA A 50 9.58 -9.93 -3.90
CA ALA A 50 8.96 -10.47 -2.69
C ALA A 50 9.86 -10.25 -1.47
N ASP A 51 9.63 -9.13 -0.79
CA ASP A 51 10.18 -8.81 0.52
C ASP A 51 9.11 -8.15 1.41
N GLN A 52 9.42 -7.99 2.69
CA GLN A 52 8.48 -7.48 3.67
C GLN A 52 8.09 -6.01 3.42
N GLU A 53 9.02 -5.20 2.90
CA GLU A 53 8.76 -3.79 2.60
C GLU A 53 7.75 -3.67 1.45
N ASN A 54 7.92 -4.45 0.38
CA ASN A 54 7.00 -4.46 -0.75
C ASN A 54 5.66 -5.13 -0.42
N LEU A 55 5.63 -6.11 0.49
CA LEU A 55 4.39 -6.67 1.02
C LEU A 55 3.58 -5.59 1.74
N TYR A 56 4.19 -4.87 2.68
CA TYR A 56 3.51 -3.83 3.45
C TYR A 56 3.09 -2.66 2.56
N ALA A 57 3.95 -2.24 1.63
CA ALA A 57 3.63 -1.18 0.69
C ALA A 57 2.49 -1.57 -0.26
N LEU A 58 2.48 -2.81 -0.79
CA LEU A 58 1.36 -3.29 -1.63
C LEU A 58 0.04 -3.33 -0.83
N ALA A 59 0.09 -3.78 0.43
CA ALA A 59 -1.08 -3.79 1.30
C ALA A 59 -1.60 -2.35 1.55
N HIS A 60 -0.69 -1.38 1.76
CA HIS A 60 -1.02 0.04 1.90
C HIS A 60 -1.74 0.61 0.68
N GLU A 61 -1.18 0.42 -0.51
CA GLU A 61 -1.81 0.89 -1.75
C GLU A 61 -3.14 0.17 -2.05
N THR A 62 -3.27 -1.10 -1.62
CA THR A 62 -4.55 -1.82 -1.68
C THR A 62 -5.58 -1.18 -0.73
N GLY A 63 -5.14 -0.72 0.45
CA GLY A 63 -5.97 0.04 1.38
C GLY A 63 -6.50 1.35 0.78
N HIS A 64 -5.67 2.08 0.03
CA HIS A 64 -6.09 3.27 -0.74
C HIS A 64 -7.10 2.92 -1.84
N LEU A 65 -6.88 1.82 -2.56
CA LEU A 65 -7.79 1.33 -3.58
C LEU A 65 -9.19 1.01 -3.01
N ILE A 66 -9.26 0.34 -1.86
CA ILE A 66 -10.52 0.02 -1.17
C ILE A 66 -11.28 1.31 -0.86
N ASP A 67 -10.63 2.25 -0.16
CA ASP A 67 -11.27 3.51 0.21
C ASP A 67 -11.71 4.30 -1.03
N TYR A 68 -10.95 4.24 -2.13
CA TYR A 68 -11.32 4.90 -3.38
C TYR A 68 -12.56 4.29 -4.03
N ILE A 69 -12.63 2.96 -4.15
CA ILE A 69 -13.78 2.26 -4.73
C ILE A 69 -15.05 2.47 -3.90
N GLU A 70 -14.92 2.52 -2.58
CA GLU A 70 -16.04 2.73 -1.67
C GLU A 70 -16.49 4.20 -1.58
N GLY A 71 -15.77 5.12 -2.23
CA GLY A 71 -16.06 6.56 -2.16
C GLY A 71 -15.63 7.23 -0.86
N ASN A 72 -14.79 6.57 -0.07
CA ASN A 72 -14.21 7.06 1.19
C ASN A 72 -12.93 7.89 1.00
N LEU A 73 -12.29 7.79 -0.18
CA LEU A 73 -11.13 8.57 -0.59
C LEU A 73 -11.46 9.48 -1.78
N ASP A 74 -11.37 10.78 -1.55
CA ASP A 74 -11.36 11.82 -2.59
C ASP A 74 -9.90 12.02 -3.02
N TYR A 75 -9.59 11.60 -4.25
CA TYR A 75 -8.23 11.60 -4.78
C TYR A 75 -7.67 13.02 -4.93
N ASP A 76 -8.49 13.99 -5.34
CA ASP A 76 -8.04 15.37 -5.53
C ASP A 76 -7.71 16.02 -4.19
N MET A 77 -8.52 15.75 -3.17
CA MET A 77 -8.24 16.17 -1.79
C MET A 77 -7.02 15.47 -1.21
N TRP A 78 -6.84 14.17 -1.47
CA TRP A 78 -5.65 13.40 -1.04
C TRP A 78 -4.36 14.01 -1.58
N ILE A 79 -4.35 14.44 -2.84
CA ILE A 79 -3.18 15.07 -3.45
C ILE A 79 -3.02 16.55 -3.07
N SER A 80 -4.08 17.30 -2.81
CA SER A 80 -3.96 18.76 -2.63
C SER A 80 -4.02 19.25 -1.17
N ASN A 81 -4.53 18.44 -0.23
CA ASN A 81 -4.81 18.86 1.14
C ASN A 81 -4.03 18.01 2.14
N ARG A 82 -3.02 18.59 2.82
CA ARG A 82 -2.14 17.86 3.75
C ARG A 82 -2.88 17.22 4.94
N PRO A 83 -3.76 17.92 5.69
CA PRO A 83 -4.55 17.27 6.74
C PRO A 83 -5.40 16.10 6.25
N TYR A 84 -6.07 16.26 5.11
CA TYR A 84 -6.83 15.18 4.49
C TYR A 84 -5.92 14.01 4.11
N ARG A 85 -4.75 14.32 3.52
CA ARG A 85 -3.76 13.32 3.14
C ARG A 85 -3.32 12.46 4.30
N ILE A 86 -2.92 13.08 5.41
CA ILE A 86 -2.48 12.35 6.60
C ILE A 86 -3.58 11.39 7.10
N ASN A 87 -4.84 11.84 7.10
CA ASN A 87 -5.96 10.98 7.51
C ASN A 87 -6.14 9.79 6.54
N ALA A 88 -6.12 10.05 5.23
CA ALA A 88 -6.20 8.98 4.21
C ALA A 88 -5.06 7.97 4.33
N GLU A 89 -3.82 8.44 4.56
CA GLU A 89 -2.67 7.56 4.80
C GLU A 89 -2.85 6.69 6.05
N MET A 90 -3.35 7.26 7.15
CA MET A 90 -3.62 6.50 8.38
C MET A 90 -4.70 5.43 8.15
N LYS A 91 -5.77 5.75 7.43
CA LYS A 91 -6.82 4.79 7.08
C LYS A 91 -6.32 3.66 6.18
N ALA A 92 -5.53 3.98 5.17
CA ALA A 92 -4.92 2.99 4.28
C ALA A 92 -4.03 1.99 5.05
N TRP A 93 -3.27 2.46 6.05
CA TRP A 93 -2.52 1.56 6.95
C TRP A 93 -3.43 0.69 7.83
N VAL A 94 -4.59 1.19 8.28
CA VAL A 94 -5.57 0.37 9.00
C VAL A 94 -6.15 -0.71 8.09
N ASN A 95 -6.55 -0.35 6.86
CA ASN A 95 -7.03 -1.31 5.86
C ASN A 95 -5.96 -2.37 5.55
N ALA A 96 -4.71 -1.95 5.35
CA ALA A 96 -3.58 -2.84 5.12
C ALA A 96 -3.37 -3.83 6.28
N TYR A 97 -3.46 -3.38 7.53
CA TYR A 97 -3.37 -4.26 8.70
C TYR A 97 -4.48 -5.31 8.70
N HIS A 98 -5.72 -4.91 8.41
CA HIS A 98 -6.85 -5.84 8.33
C HIS A 98 -6.65 -6.90 7.25
N LEU A 99 -6.26 -6.49 6.03
CA LEU A 99 -5.97 -7.40 4.92
C LEU A 99 -4.89 -8.41 5.28
N LEU A 100 -3.74 -7.93 5.78
CA LEU A 100 -2.61 -8.79 6.14
C LEU A 100 -2.97 -9.77 7.26
N LYS A 101 -3.74 -9.32 8.25
CA LYS A 101 -4.20 -10.17 9.35
C LYS A 101 -5.17 -11.24 8.90
N GLU A 102 -6.11 -10.92 8.00
CA GLU A 102 -7.09 -11.88 7.47
C GLU A 102 -6.43 -13.01 6.67
N MET A 103 -5.33 -12.72 5.97
CA MET A 103 -4.57 -13.72 5.22
C MET A 103 -3.47 -14.41 6.02
N ASP A 104 -3.36 -14.15 7.33
CA ASP A 104 -2.32 -14.68 8.23
C ASP A 104 -0.89 -14.34 7.75
N ALA A 105 -0.71 -13.13 7.21
CA ALA A 105 0.59 -12.65 6.77
C ALA A 105 1.51 -12.27 7.96
N PRO A 106 2.84 -12.38 7.79
CA PRO A 106 3.81 -11.90 8.76
C PRO A 106 3.60 -10.39 9.04
N LEU A 107 3.55 -10.04 10.33
CA LEU A 107 3.36 -8.68 10.83
C LEU A 107 4.50 -8.25 11.77
N GLU A 108 5.67 -8.90 11.68
CA GLU A 108 6.84 -8.52 12.46
C GLU A 108 7.17 -7.03 12.23
N GLU A 109 7.39 -6.32 13.33
CA GLU A 109 7.71 -4.89 13.34
C GLU A 109 6.68 -3.98 12.65
N TRP A 110 5.44 -4.45 12.42
CA TRP A 110 4.39 -3.68 11.73
C TRP A 110 4.19 -2.29 12.34
N GLU A 111 4.01 -2.22 13.66
CA GLU A 111 3.77 -0.95 14.35
C GLU A 111 4.94 0.02 14.16
N GLN A 112 6.19 -0.45 14.34
CA GLN A 112 7.37 0.37 14.13
C GLN A 112 7.52 0.80 12.68
N HIS A 113 7.17 -0.07 11.72
CA HIS A 113 7.18 0.27 10.29
C HIS A 113 6.17 1.38 9.99
N VAL A 114 4.90 1.22 10.39
CA VAL A 114 3.85 2.22 10.13
C VAL A 114 4.18 3.54 10.82
N GLN A 115 4.68 3.52 12.06
CA GLN A 115 5.14 4.72 12.76
C GLN A 115 6.22 5.46 11.95
N ARG A 116 7.24 4.76 11.44
CA ARG A 116 8.29 5.38 10.60
C ARG A 116 7.70 6.01 9.33
N LYS A 117 6.76 5.34 8.66
CA LYS A 117 6.10 5.86 7.45
C LYS A 117 5.29 7.11 7.75
N LEU A 118 4.43 7.07 8.76
CA LEU A 118 3.59 8.21 9.15
C LEU A 118 4.40 9.41 9.65
N PHE A 119 5.52 9.16 10.34
CA PHE A 119 6.36 10.24 10.86
C PHE A 119 6.93 11.14 9.75
N THR A 120 7.13 10.61 8.54
CA THR A 120 7.60 11.41 7.38
C THR A 120 6.68 12.57 7.03
N TYR A 121 5.38 12.47 7.33
CA TYR A 121 4.42 13.55 7.09
C TYR A 121 4.50 14.69 8.11
N PHE A 122 5.19 14.49 9.23
CA PHE A 122 5.34 15.47 10.32
C PHE A 122 6.74 16.07 10.39
N GLN A 123 7.69 15.55 9.59
CA GLN A 123 8.97 16.21 9.38
C GLN A 123 8.71 17.51 8.63
N TYR A 124 9.00 18.64 9.27
CA TYR A 124 9.04 19.94 8.59
C TYR A 124 10.29 19.96 7.73
N GLU A 125 10.17 20.39 6.47
CA GLU A 125 11.35 20.91 5.77
C GLU A 125 11.89 22.04 6.64
N GLU A 126 13.19 22.00 6.99
CA GLU A 126 13.83 23.14 7.63
C GLU A 126 13.50 24.38 6.80
N VAL A 127 12.91 25.40 7.45
CA VAL A 127 12.67 26.69 6.81
C VAL A 127 14.06 27.29 6.54
N SER A 128 14.54 27.16 5.30
CA SER A 128 15.75 27.82 4.82
C SER A 128 15.48 29.29 4.52
#